data_AF-A0A920NHT1-F1
#
_entry.id   AF-A0A920NHT1-F1
#
_cell.length_a   1.000
_cell.length_b   1.000
_cell.length_c   1.000
_cell.angle_alpha   90.00
_cell.angle_beta   90.00
_cell.angle_gamma   90.00
#
_symmetry.space_group_name_H-M   'P 1'
#
loop_
_entity.id
_entity.type
_entity.pdbx_description
1 polymer ?
#
loop_
_entity_poly.entity_id
_entity_poly.type
_entity_poly.pdbx_seq_one_letter_code
_entity_poly.pdbx_strand_id
1 'polypeptide(L)'
;MRADDAIIEAVDAGIQVVICITEGVPVMDMVKVSSYIRDKDVILIGPNCPGAISPAPKVKVGIMPGDIHMPGKVGVVSRSGTLT
;
A
#
# COMPACT_ATOMS: atom_id res chain seq x y z
N MET A 1 7.13 -5.33 -16.81
CA MET A 1 7.57 -5.13 -15.41
C MET A 1 6.56 -5.79 -14.50
N ARG A 2 6.99 -6.58 -13.51
CA ARG A 2 6.11 -7.21 -12.52
C ARG A 2 5.98 -6.34 -11.27
N ALA A 3 5.00 -6.65 -10.42
CA ALA A 3 4.71 -5.84 -9.23
C ALA A 3 5.87 -5.86 -8.21
N ASP A 4 6.54 -7.00 -8.05
CA ASP A 4 7.72 -7.17 -7.22
C ASP A 4 8.91 -6.33 -7.72
N ASP A 5 9.20 -6.38 -9.02
CA ASP A 5 10.23 -5.53 -9.64
C ASP A 5 9.95 -4.04 -9.41
N ALA A 6 8.69 -3.62 -9.58
CA ALA A 6 8.27 -2.23 -9.39
C ALA A 6 8.37 -1.76 -7.94
N ILE A 7 8.07 -2.62 -6.97
CA ILE A 7 8.25 -2.31 -5.55
C ILE A 7 9.74 -2.10 -5.26
N ILE A 8 10.60 -3.01 -5.74
CA ILE A 8 12.05 -2.93 -5.52
C ILE A 8 12.62 -1.67 -6.16
N GLU A 9 12.24 -1.35 -7.39
CA GLU A 9 12.65 -0.11 -8.07
C GLU A 9 12.25 1.14 -7.26
N ALA A 10 11.01 1.21 -6.77
CA ALA A 10 10.55 2.34 -5.97
C ALA A 10 11.34 2.49 -4.67
N VAL A 11 11.61 1.38 -3.99
CA VAL A 11 12.43 1.35 -2.77
C VAL A 11 13.84 1.86 -3.05
N ASP A 12 14.44 1.44 -4.17
CA ASP A 12 15.81 1.84 -4.54
C ASP A 12 15.89 3.29 -5.01
N ALA A 13 14.80 3.84 -5.55
CA ALA A 13 14.66 5.26 -5.84
C ALA A 13 14.48 6.13 -4.57
N GLY A 14 14.44 5.52 -3.38
CA GLY A 14 14.31 6.22 -2.10
C GLY A 14 12.86 6.59 -1.73
N ILE A 15 11.86 5.95 -2.35
CA ILE A 15 10.46 6.16 -1.97
C ILE A 15 10.19 5.44 -0.65
N GLN A 16 9.83 6.21 0.38
CA GLN A 16 9.61 5.69 1.74
C GLN A 16 8.25 5.02 1.94
N VAL A 17 7.25 5.30 1.09
CA VAL A 17 5.90 4.70 1.19
C VAL A 17 5.49 4.18 -0.17
N VAL A 18 5.32 2.85 -0.26
CA VAL A 18 4.93 2.14 -1.47
C VAL A 18 3.58 1.48 -1.24
N ILE A 19 2.61 1.75 -2.11
CA ILE A 19 1.27 1.13 -2.06
C ILE A 19 1.09 0.26 -3.30
N CYS A 20 0.96 -1.05 -3.10
CA CYS A 20 0.75 -2.03 -4.15
C CYS A 20 -0.71 -2.49 -4.17
N ILE A 21 -1.46 -2.07 -5.19
CA ILE A 21 -2.87 -2.43 -5.37
C ILE A 21 -3.01 -3.78 -6.09
N THR A 22 -2.02 -4.14 -6.90
CA THR A 22 -2.05 -5.30 -7.82
C THR A 22 -2.48 -6.59 -7.12
N GLU A 23 -3.45 -7.27 -7.72
CA GLU A 23 -3.94 -8.58 -7.27
C GLU A 23 -3.19 -9.73 -7.96
N GLY A 24 -3.21 -10.91 -7.36
CA GLY A 24 -2.63 -12.12 -7.97
C GLY A 24 -1.11 -12.17 -8.01
N VAL A 25 -0.41 -11.29 -7.28
CA VAL A 25 1.05 -11.35 -7.15
C VAL A 25 1.43 -12.68 -6.47
N PRO A 26 2.33 -13.49 -7.07
CA PRO A 26 2.75 -14.74 -6.45
C PRO A 26 3.32 -14.53 -5.06
N VAL A 27 2.93 -15.38 -4.11
CA VAL A 27 3.38 -15.29 -2.71
C VAL A 27 4.92 -15.34 -2.63
N MET A 28 5.55 -16.18 -3.45
CA MET A 28 7.02 -16.30 -3.48
C MET A 28 7.72 -15.00 -3.88
N ASP A 29 7.10 -14.19 -4.74
CA ASP A 29 7.67 -12.90 -5.13
C ASP A 29 7.53 -11.89 -4.00
N MET A 30 6.40 -11.90 -3.29
CA MET A 30 6.22 -11.06 -2.10
C MET A 30 7.11 -11.45 -0.92
N VAL A 31 7.45 -12.73 -0.76
CA VAL A 31 8.42 -13.18 0.25
C VAL A 31 9.80 -12.58 -0.04
N LYS A 32 10.23 -12.54 -1.32
CA LYS A 32 11.48 -11.89 -1.72
C LYS A 32 11.45 -10.39 -1.40
N VAL A 33 10.37 -9.70 -1.77
CA VAL A 33 10.18 -8.27 -1.47
C VAL A 33 10.23 -8.03 0.03
N SER A 34 9.51 -8.82 0.82
CA SER A 34 9.49 -8.70 2.29
C SER A 34 10.88 -8.88 2.91
N SER A 35 11.67 -9.82 2.38
CA SER A 35 13.06 -9.99 2.81
C SER A 35 13.94 -8.81 2.39
N TYR A 36 13.73 -8.25 1.20
CA TYR A 36 14.52 -7.15 0.65
C TYR A 36 14.34 -5.85 1.42
N ILE A 37 13.11 -5.53 1.83
CA ILE A 37 12.77 -4.26 2.49
C ILE A 37 12.98 -4.28 4.01
N ARG A 38 13.26 -5.45 4.60
CA ARG A 38 13.28 -5.66 6.06
C ARG A 38 14.17 -4.68 6.82
N ASP A 39 15.35 -4.40 6.28
CA ASP A 39 16.37 -3.55 6.92
C ASP A 39 16.39 -2.13 6.32
N LYS A 40 15.35 -1.74 5.58
CA LYS A 40 15.21 -0.45 4.93
C LYS A 40 14.11 0.37 5.62
N ASP A 41 14.26 1.69 5.62
CA ASP A 41 13.24 2.62 6.13
C ASP A 41 12.14 2.83 5.08
N VAL A 42 11.33 1.80 4.85
CA VAL A 42 10.23 1.83 3.88
C VAL A 42 8.98 1.15 4.43
N ILE A 43 7.83 1.76 4.12
CA ILE A 43 6.51 1.22 4.43
C ILE A 43 5.91 0.69 3.13
N LEU A 44 5.62 -0.61 3.11
CA LEU A 44 4.89 -1.26 2.02
C LEU A 44 3.46 -1.59 2.48
N ILE A 45 2.46 -1.05 1.78
CA ILE A 45 1.04 -1.39 1.96
C ILE A 45 0.60 -2.26 0.78
N GLY A 46 0.13 -3.48 1.07
CA GLY A 46 -0.29 -4.45 0.05
C GLY A 46 0.61 -5.70 -0.02
N PRO A 47 0.60 -6.45 -1.14
CA PRO A 47 -0.20 -6.23 -2.35
C PRO A 47 -1.68 -6.47 -2.09
N ASN A 48 -2.52 -6.35 -3.12
CA ASN A 48 -3.96 -6.58 -3.02
C ASN A 48 -4.59 -5.75 -1.89
N CYS A 49 -4.42 -4.42 -1.97
CA CYS A 49 -5.04 -3.48 -1.05
C CYS A 49 -5.72 -2.36 -1.84
N PRO A 50 -6.82 -1.78 -1.32
CA PRO A 50 -7.48 -0.67 -1.98
C PRO A 50 -6.71 0.66 -1.84
N GLY A 51 -5.72 0.71 -0.95
CA GLY A 51 -4.81 1.83 -0.73
C GLY A 51 -4.89 2.44 0.68
N ALA A 52 -4.55 3.73 0.78
CA ALA A 52 -4.64 4.52 2.02
C ALA A 52 -5.32 5.87 1.78
N ILE A 53 -6.09 6.34 2.76
CA ILE A 53 -6.78 7.63 2.70
C ILE A 53 -6.66 8.36 4.04
N SER A 54 -6.44 9.67 3.95
CA SER A 54 -6.39 10.59 5.09
C SER A 54 -7.32 11.78 4.80
N PRO A 55 -8.50 11.84 5.44
CA PRO A 55 -9.52 12.86 5.13
C PRO A 55 -9.12 14.28 5.52
N ALA A 56 -8.38 14.45 6.62
CA ALA A 56 -8.01 15.76 7.15
C ALA A 56 -7.01 16.54 6.27
N PRO A 57 -5.97 15.89 5.69
CA PRO A 57 -5.16 16.50 4.63
C PRO A 57 -5.72 16.25 3.21
N LYS A 58 -6.92 15.64 3.07
CA LYS A 58 -7.52 15.22 1.79
C LYS A 58 -6.57 14.43 0.88
N VAL A 59 -5.76 13.56 1.47
CA VAL A 59 -4.85 12.69 0.72
C VAL A 59 -5.54 11.37 0.44
N LYS A 60 -5.56 10.96 -0.82
CA LYS A 60 -6.06 9.65 -1.25
C LYS A 60 -5.04 9.01 -2.18
N VAL A 61 -4.56 7.83 -1.79
CA VAL A 61 -3.67 7.01 -2.63
C VAL A 61 -4.31 5.63 -2.75
N GLY A 62 -5.02 5.40 -3.86
CA GLY A 62 -5.75 4.16 -4.08
C GLY A 62 -7.11 4.34 -4.76
N ILE A 63 -7.89 3.27 -4.75
CA ILE A 63 -9.16 3.14 -5.47
C ILE A 63 -10.40 3.29 -4.58
N MET A 64 -10.22 3.57 -3.29
CA MET A 64 -11.33 3.77 -2.35
C MET A 64 -12.19 5.01 -2.73
N PRO A 65 -13.51 4.97 -2.44
CA PRO A 65 -14.38 6.15 -2.59
C PRO A 65 -14.02 7.21 -1.56
N GLY A 66 -13.78 8.45 -2.00
CA GLY A 66 -13.35 9.54 -1.11
C GLY A 66 -14.46 10.09 -0.22
N ASP A 67 -15.69 10.14 -0.73
CA ASP A 67 -16.80 10.91 -0.12
C ASP A 67 -17.36 10.27 1.16
N ILE A 68 -17.12 8.97 1.37
CA ILE A 68 -17.56 8.26 2.58
C ILE A 68 -16.59 8.43 3.76
N HIS A 69 -15.40 8.99 3.52
CA HIS A 69 -14.36 9.15 4.54
C HIS A 69 -14.35 10.59 5.07
N MET A 70 -14.67 10.76 6.36
CA MET A 70 -14.73 12.08 7.02
C MET A 70 -13.61 12.24 8.06
N PRO A 71 -13.08 13.46 8.26
CA PRO A 71 -12.14 13.73 9.35
C PRO A 71 -12.75 13.37 10.70
N GLY A 72 -11.97 12.69 11.54
CA GLY A 72 -12.43 12.23 12.85
C GLY A 72 -11.28 11.75 13.73
N LYS A 73 -11.62 11.11 14.85
CA LYS A 73 -10.66 10.58 15.84
C LYS A 73 -10.44 9.06 15.72
N VAL A 74 -10.99 8.43 14.68
CA VAL A 74 -10.98 6.97 14.48
C VAL A 74 -10.16 6.65 13.24
N GLY A 75 -9.20 5.73 13.38
CA GLY A 75 -8.48 5.11 12.26
C GLY A 75 -9.02 3.71 11.98
N VAL A 76 -9.05 3.32 10.71
CA VAL A 76 -9.53 1.99 10.28
C VAL A 76 -8.38 1.27 9.57
N VAL A 77 -8.16 0.00 9.91
CA VAL A 77 -7.24 -0.90 9.21
C VAL A 77 -8.02 -2.15 8.85
N SER A 78 -8.04 -2.49 7.57
CA SER A 78 -8.78 -3.64 7.05
C SER A 78 -8.01 -4.32 5.93
N ARG A 79 -8.20 -5.64 5.83
CA ARG A 79 -7.70 -6.45 4.70
C ARG A 79 -8.69 -6.49 3.53
N SER A 80 -9.95 -6.11 3.76
CA SER A 80 -11.01 -6.09 2.74
C SER A 80 -11.35 -4.67 2.36
N GLY A 81 -11.20 -4.33 1.08
CA GLY A 81 -11.47 -2.97 0.61
C GLY A 81 -12.93 -2.54 0.68
N THR A 82 -13.89 -3.46 0.66
CA THR A 82 -15.32 -3.14 0.78
C THR A 82 -15.77 -2.98 2.24
N LEU A 83 -14.96 -3.45 3.20
CA LEU A 83 -15.21 -3.30 4.64
C LEU A 83 -14.46 -2.11 5.25
N THR A 84 -13.60 -1.46 4.43
CA THR A 84 -12.78 -0.30 4.84
C THR A 84 -13.58 0.97 4.63
#